data_AF-A0A1Q6Q495-F1
#
_entry.id   AF-A0A1Q6Q495-F1
#
_cell.length_a   1.000
_cell.length_b   1.000
_cell.length_c   1.000
_cell.angle_alpha   90.00
_cell.angle_beta   90.00
_cell.angle_gamma   90.00
#
_symmetry.space_group_name_H-M   'P 1'
#
loop_
_entity.id
_entity.type
_entity.pdbx_description
1 polymer ?
#
loop_
_entity_poly.entity_id
_entity_poly.type
_entity_poly.pdbx_seq_one_letter_code
_entity_poly.pdbx_strand_id
1 'polypeptide(L)'
;MNLVPFVMGVTGFTVLDGQPVVDSLFLSMEMYFLNYSDSPPNILIEIARWTAPLMTASGVLMSISKIRGRILQLLRYYRGDSIAVYGDNIHRKEMVQALGSCGIDAGEDWEWVKAKKYLLLGNEDENFRFYGQHREAFAGHTVYLKSENLAAEGILDPHLRLFCPEETAARLYWRRNCLYETSCAHGHRLQIVFLGFELLGEKLLESADRILLLPQKGQLGMAGKLLASTTGTAFEVFTVEDDGFELLSGRERLHVLEWEKEAWNPANVLGTEIFEHAMKLNLHYAHLYGDVEENSENMELEWGKLDGFTRYSNVSAADYHKIRVHMMKTDGWSMDVTSLSPEQMELLAELEHIRWCRYHQFHNWRMGIPKNGARKDATLRIHKDLIPYDELTEEEKEKDKGNIRMLLKLFAES
;
A
#
# COMPACT_ATOMS: atom_id res chain seq x y z
N MET A 1 -7.59 -19.57 30.42
CA MET A 1 -7.39 -19.45 31.89
C MET A 1 -6.51 -20.61 32.31
N ASN A 2 -5.37 -20.36 32.95
CA ASN A 2 -4.46 -21.43 33.37
C ASN A 2 -4.91 -21.99 34.72
N LEU A 3 -5.15 -23.30 34.78
CA LEU A 3 -5.72 -24.03 35.93
C LEU A 3 -4.66 -24.59 36.89
N VAL A 4 -3.37 -24.33 36.68
CA VAL A 4 -2.29 -24.89 37.52
C VAL A 4 -2.50 -24.64 39.02
N PRO A 5 -2.83 -23.43 39.53
CA PRO A 5 -3.08 -23.23 40.96
C PRO A 5 -4.27 -24.06 41.48
N PHE A 6 -5.35 -24.18 40.70
CA PHE A 6 -6.51 -25.01 41.03
C PHE A 6 -6.14 -26.50 41.12
N VAL A 7 -5.37 -27.01 40.15
CA VAL A 7 -4.90 -28.41 40.16
C VAL A 7 -3.96 -28.66 41.35
N MET A 8 -3.03 -27.73 41.62
CA MET A 8 -2.13 -27.82 42.78
C MET A 8 -2.89 -27.81 44.11
N GLY A 9 -3.92 -26.97 44.25
CA GLY A 9 -4.82 -26.98 45.40
C GLY A 9 -5.55 -28.32 45.55
N VAL A 10 -6.23 -28.78 44.49
CA VAL A 10 -7.02 -30.03 44.52
C VAL A 10 -6.13 -31.23 44.84
N THR A 11 -4.95 -31.35 44.21
CA THR A 11 -3.98 -32.41 44.53
C THR A 11 -3.43 -32.27 45.94
N GLY A 12 -3.13 -31.03 46.39
CA GLY A 12 -2.66 -30.77 47.75
C GLY A 12 -3.67 -31.20 48.83
N PHE A 13 -4.96 -30.95 48.64
CA PHE A 13 -5.99 -31.34 49.60
C PHE A 13 -6.35 -32.84 49.48
N THR A 14 -6.61 -33.36 48.28
CA THR A 14 -7.04 -34.76 48.11
C THR A 14 -5.94 -35.78 48.33
N VAL A 15 -4.74 -35.56 47.77
CA VAL A 15 -3.68 -36.59 47.70
C VAL A 15 -2.71 -36.47 48.87
N LEU A 16 -2.42 -35.25 49.33
CA LEU A 16 -1.43 -35.01 50.39
C LEU A 16 -2.05 -34.79 51.77
N ASP A 17 -3.27 -34.21 51.85
CA ASP A 17 -3.98 -33.93 53.11
C ASP A 17 -5.15 -34.92 53.38
N GLY A 18 -5.54 -35.72 52.37
CA GLY A 18 -6.58 -36.75 52.50
C GLY A 18 -8.02 -36.22 52.57
N GLN A 19 -8.25 -34.96 52.20
CA GLN A 19 -9.57 -34.33 52.21
C GLN A 19 -10.51 -34.95 51.15
N PRO A 20 -11.84 -34.94 51.38
CA PRO A 20 -12.80 -35.31 50.35
C PRO A 20 -12.63 -34.46 49.08
N VAL A 21 -12.90 -35.07 47.92
CA VAL A 21 -12.70 -34.41 46.61
C VAL A 21 -13.55 -33.16 46.46
N VAL A 22 -14.79 -33.15 47.00
CA VAL A 22 -15.69 -32.00 46.95
C VAL A 22 -15.15 -30.82 47.76
N ASP A 23 -14.70 -31.08 48.99
CA ASP A 23 -14.14 -30.05 49.87
C ASP A 23 -12.83 -29.50 49.30
N SER A 24 -12.00 -30.38 48.74
CA SER A 24 -10.76 -30.03 48.03
C SER A 24 -11.00 -29.11 46.83
N LEU A 25 -12.07 -29.35 46.05
CA LEU A 25 -12.48 -28.49 44.94
C LEU A 25 -12.96 -27.12 45.45
N PHE A 26 -13.72 -27.10 46.54
CA PHE A 26 -14.24 -25.88 47.16
C PHE A 26 -13.11 -25.00 47.71
N LEU A 27 -12.24 -25.54 48.57
CA LEU A 27 -11.11 -24.81 49.16
C LEU A 27 -10.13 -24.29 48.10
N SER A 28 -9.91 -25.06 47.03
CA SER A 28 -9.08 -24.62 45.89
C SER A 28 -9.72 -23.49 45.08
N MET A 29 -11.05 -23.36 45.09
CA MET A 29 -11.76 -22.24 44.48
C MET A 29 -11.71 -20.99 45.36
N GLU A 30 -11.79 -21.12 46.69
CA GLU A 30 -11.70 -19.99 47.63
C GLU A 30 -10.37 -19.21 47.54
N MET A 31 -9.27 -19.90 47.20
CA MET A 31 -7.97 -19.26 46.97
C MET A 31 -8.00 -18.22 45.83
N TYR A 32 -8.81 -18.42 44.79
CA TYR A 32 -8.93 -17.45 43.68
C TYR A 32 -9.60 -16.12 44.11
N PHE A 33 -10.31 -16.14 45.23
CA PHE A 33 -11.04 -14.99 45.80
C PHE A 33 -10.42 -14.44 47.10
N LEU A 34 -9.23 -14.91 47.49
CA LEU A 34 -8.57 -14.57 48.77
C LEU A 34 -9.37 -14.95 50.03
N ASN A 35 -10.33 -15.88 49.93
CA ASN A 35 -11.17 -16.30 51.06
C ASN A 35 -10.56 -17.46 51.88
N TYR A 36 -9.65 -18.23 51.28
CA TYR A 36 -8.94 -19.30 51.99
C TYR A 36 -8.03 -18.72 53.08
N SER A 37 -8.41 -18.92 54.33
CA SER A 37 -7.78 -18.31 55.52
C SER A 37 -7.10 -19.31 56.46
N ASP A 38 -7.20 -20.61 56.17
CA ASP A 38 -6.58 -21.67 56.95
C ASP A 38 -5.04 -21.71 56.81
N SER A 39 -4.40 -22.39 57.77
CA SER A 39 -2.98 -22.72 57.68
C SER A 39 -2.76 -23.80 56.61
N PRO A 40 -1.91 -23.58 55.61
CA PRO A 40 -1.76 -24.49 54.48
C PRO A 40 -1.08 -25.79 54.93
N PRO A 41 -1.70 -26.97 54.74
CA PRO A 41 -1.18 -28.22 55.30
C PRO A 41 0.03 -28.78 54.53
N ASN A 42 0.30 -28.29 53.31
CA ASN A 42 1.48 -28.67 52.54
C ASN A 42 1.90 -27.58 51.54
N ILE A 43 3.11 -27.75 50.99
CA ILE A 43 3.75 -26.78 50.09
C ILE A 43 3.01 -26.56 48.76
N LEU A 44 2.24 -27.54 48.26
CA LEU A 44 1.42 -27.33 47.06
C LEU A 44 0.31 -26.31 47.33
N ILE A 45 -0.32 -26.37 48.50
CA ILE A 45 -1.36 -25.44 48.93
C ILE A 45 -0.76 -24.07 49.27
N GLU A 46 0.43 -23.99 49.89
CA GLU A 46 1.16 -22.73 50.05
C GLU A 46 1.39 -22.03 48.69
N ILE A 47 1.86 -22.76 47.68
CA ILE A 47 2.07 -22.21 46.33
C ILE A 47 0.74 -21.85 45.65
N ALA A 48 -0.29 -22.70 45.74
CA ALA A 48 -1.62 -22.44 45.18
C ALA A 48 -2.26 -21.18 45.79
N ARG A 49 -2.15 -21.00 47.12
CA ARG A 49 -2.67 -19.85 47.88
C ARG A 49 -2.16 -18.51 47.36
N TRP A 50 -0.88 -18.42 47.00
CA TRP A 50 -0.31 -17.18 46.46
C TRP A 50 -0.50 -17.04 44.95
N THR A 51 -0.49 -18.14 44.20
CA THR A 51 -0.58 -18.09 42.73
C THR A 51 -2.00 -17.90 42.22
N ALA A 52 -3.03 -18.45 42.89
CA ALA A 52 -4.42 -18.31 42.46
C ALA A 52 -4.90 -16.83 42.41
N PRO A 53 -4.70 -15.98 43.45
CA PRO A 53 -5.02 -14.55 43.39
C PRO A 53 -4.27 -13.80 42.29
N LEU A 54 -2.98 -14.11 42.07
CA LEU A 54 -2.18 -13.49 41.01
C LEU A 54 -2.75 -13.82 39.62
N MET A 55 -3.24 -15.04 39.41
CA MET A 55 -3.90 -15.44 38.16
C MET A 55 -5.26 -14.76 37.98
N THR A 56 -6.05 -14.59 39.05
CA THR A 56 -7.28 -13.78 39.02
C THR A 56 -6.97 -12.33 38.64
N ALA A 57 -6.01 -11.69 39.32
CA ALA A 57 -5.63 -10.30 39.09
C ALA A 57 -5.09 -10.09 37.67
N SER A 58 -4.26 -10.99 37.16
CA SER A 58 -3.78 -10.98 35.78
C SER A 58 -4.94 -11.08 34.76
N GLY A 59 -5.88 -12.01 34.97
CA GLY A 59 -7.07 -12.16 34.13
C GLY A 59 -7.98 -10.91 34.14
N VAL A 60 -8.13 -10.26 35.29
CA VAL A 60 -8.87 -8.99 35.43
C VAL A 60 -8.15 -7.85 34.70
N LEU A 61 -6.84 -7.71 34.86
CA LEU A 61 -6.05 -6.69 34.16
C LEU A 61 -6.09 -6.87 32.63
N MET A 62 -5.99 -8.11 32.13
CA MET A 62 -6.16 -8.42 30.71
C MET A 62 -7.58 -8.13 30.21
N SER A 63 -8.60 -8.35 31.04
CA SER A 63 -9.99 -8.02 30.70
C SER A 63 -10.19 -6.51 30.63
N ILE A 64 -9.65 -5.75 31.59
CA ILE A 64 -9.68 -4.28 31.61
C ILE A 64 -8.93 -3.70 30.42
N SER A 65 -7.77 -4.24 30.04
CA SER A 65 -7.03 -3.77 28.86
C SER A 65 -7.80 -4.05 27.55
N LYS A 66 -8.43 -5.22 27.40
CA LYS A 66 -9.30 -5.54 26.24
C LYS A 66 -10.55 -4.65 26.19
N ILE A 67 -11.17 -4.34 27.34
CA ILE A 67 -12.30 -3.40 27.43
C ILE A 67 -11.85 -1.97 27.07
N ARG A 68 -10.72 -1.50 27.62
CA ARG A 68 -10.13 -0.19 27.27
C ARG A 68 -9.82 -0.09 25.78
N GLY A 69 -9.28 -1.14 25.17
CA GLY A 69 -9.06 -1.24 23.73
C GLY A 69 -10.36 -1.04 22.95
N ARG A 70 -11.41 -1.81 23.27
CA ARG A 70 -12.74 -1.69 22.63
C ARG A 70 -13.36 -0.29 22.79
N ILE A 71 -13.24 0.33 23.97
CA ILE A 71 -13.73 1.70 24.20
C ILE A 71 -12.96 2.71 23.34
N LEU A 72 -11.64 2.59 23.25
CA LEU A 72 -10.81 3.46 22.40
C LEU A 72 -11.12 3.27 20.91
N GLN A 73 -11.33 2.03 20.46
CA GLN A 73 -11.76 1.71 19.09
C GLN A 73 -13.11 2.36 18.76
N LEU A 74 -14.11 2.24 19.65
CA LEU A 74 -15.41 2.90 19.50
C LEU A 74 -15.28 4.42 19.46
N LEU A 75 -14.49 5.02 20.35
CA LEU A 75 -14.24 6.46 20.35
C LEU A 75 -13.57 6.94 19.05
N ARG A 76 -12.62 6.17 18.49
CA ARG A 76 -12.01 6.47 17.19
C ARG A 76 -13.03 6.36 16.05
N TYR A 77 -13.84 5.29 16.03
CA TYR A 77 -14.90 5.11 15.03
C TYR A 77 -15.88 6.28 14.96
N TYR A 78 -16.32 6.81 16.11
CA TYR A 78 -17.25 7.95 16.18
C TYR A 78 -16.60 9.32 15.94
N ARG A 79 -15.27 9.44 15.95
CA ARG A 79 -14.54 10.72 15.81
C ARG A 79 -14.26 11.13 14.36
N GLY A 80 -14.52 10.24 13.40
CA GLY A 80 -14.33 10.48 11.96
C GLY A 80 -13.19 9.65 11.35
N ASP A 81 -13.29 9.42 10.04
CA ASP A 81 -12.35 8.71 9.14
C ASP A 81 -11.48 7.58 9.73
N SER A 82 -12.09 6.69 10.52
CA SER A 82 -11.39 5.57 11.15
C SER A 82 -10.94 4.51 10.15
N ILE A 83 -9.69 4.05 10.29
CA ILE A 83 -9.04 3.06 9.41
C ILE A 83 -8.63 1.85 10.26
N ALA A 84 -9.23 0.68 10.04
CA ALA A 84 -8.78 -0.57 10.66
C ALA A 84 -7.61 -1.17 9.88
N VAL A 85 -6.51 -1.48 10.57
CA VAL A 85 -5.27 -2.02 9.99
C VAL A 85 -5.07 -3.45 10.44
N TYR A 86 -4.91 -4.35 9.48
CA TYR A 86 -4.69 -5.79 9.63
C TYR A 86 -3.34 -6.15 9.01
N GLY A 87 -2.71 -7.26 9.44
CA GLY A 87 -1.44 -7.74 8.92
C GLY A 87 -0.46 -8.09 10.04
N ASP A 88 0.82 -8.27 9.71
CA ASP A 88 1.85 -8.65 10.66
C ASP A 88 2.14 -7.58 11.73
N ASN A 89 2.83 -8.00 12.79
CA ASN A 89 3.07 -7.20 14.00
C ASN A 89 3.83 -5.89 13.76
N ILE A 90 4.74 -5.86 12.78
CA ILE A 90 5.65 -4.73 12.54
C ILE A 90 4.89 -3.68 11.73
N HIS A 91 4.56 -3.99 10.48
CA HIS A 91 3.93 -3.03 9.57
C HIS A 91 2.57 -2.52 10.11
N ARG A 92 1.78 -3.38 10.76
CA ARG A 92 0.49 -2.97 11.36
C ARG A 92 0.69 -1.92 12.46
N LYS A 93 1.67 -2.09 13.35
CA LYS A 93 1.92 -1.15 14.45
C LYS A 93 2.45 0.19 13.96
N GLU A 94 3.42 0.16 13.04
CA GLU A 94 3.99 1.36 12.43
C GLU A 94 2.93 2.15 11.67
N MET A 95 2.11 1.47 10.87
CA MET A 95 0.98 2.07 10.16
C MET A 95 -0.07 2.65 11.13
N VAL A 96 -0.46 1.93 12.19
CA VAL A 96 -1.39 2.46 13.20
C VAL A 96 -0.81 3.68 13.93
N GLN A 97 0.50 3.69 14.20
CA GLN A 97 1.19 4.84 14.79
C GLN A 97 1.20 6.03 13.83
N ALA A 98 1.53 5.83 12.56
CA ALA A 98 1.55 6.85 11.52
C ALA A 98 0.14 7.44 11.24
N LEU A 99 -0.91 6.62 11.35
CA LEU A 99 -2.32 7.04 11.24
C LEU A 99 -2.86 7.74 12.50
N GLY A 100 -2.10 7.78 13.60
CA GLY A 100 -2.39 8.54 14.81
C GLY A 100 -3.79 8.30 15.40
N SER A 101 -4.65 9.31 15.35
CA SER A 101 -6.02 9.23 15.89
C SER A 101 -6.99 8.42 15.02
N CYS A 102 -6.70 8.25 13.74
CA CYS A 102 -7.57 7.57 12.78
C CYS A 102 -7.33 6.05 12.73
N GLY A 103 -6.09 5.62 13.02
CA GLY A 103 -5.70 4.21 13.00
C GLY A 103 -6.38 3.38 14.08
N ILE A 104 -6.85 2.19 13.72
CA ILE A 104 -7.34 1.17 14.63
C ILE A 104 -6.52 -0.10 14.41
N ASP A 105 -5.80 -0.53 15.44
CA ASP A 105 -5.13 -1.84 15.46
C ASP A 105 -6.22 -2.94 15.52
N ALA A 106 -6.26 -3.79 14.50
CA ALA A 106 -7.16 -4.93 14.41
C ALA A 106 -6.53 -6.26 14.89
N GLY A 107 -5.24 -6.27 15.23
CA GLY A 107 -4.51 -7.45 15.68
C GLY A 107 -4.10 -8.41 14.56
N GLU A 108 -3.64 -9.61 14.97
CA GLU A 108 -3.15 -10.69 14.10
C GLU A 108 -4.17 -11.82 13.91
N ASP A 109 -5.23 -11.84 14.73
CA ASP A 109 -6.24 -12.90 14.73
C ASP A 109 -7.23 -12.80 13.55
N TRP A 110 -7.14 -11.74 12.74
CA TRP A 110 -8.09 -11.40 11.67
C TRP A 110 -9.56 -11.37 12.14
N GLU A 111 -9.80 -10.98 13.41
CA GLU A 111 -11.16 -10.71 13.92
C GLU A 111 -11.74 -9.43 13.28
N TRP A 112 -13.01 -9.44 12.88
CA TRP A 112 -13.66 -8.27 12.28
C TRP A 112 -13.74 -7.07 13.24
N VAL A 113 -13.10 -5.97 12.85
CA VAL A 113 -13.13 -4.68 13.57
C VAL A 113 -13.80 -3.61 12.73
N LYS A 114 -14.88 -3.01 13.24
CA LYS A 114 -15.68 -2.00 12.55
C LYS A 114 -14.93 -0.67 12.37
N ALA A 115 -14.78 -0.22 11.14
CA ALA A 115 -14.15 1.04 10.77
C ALA A 115 -14.92 1.77 9.65
N LYS A 116 -14.36 2.87 9.12
CA LYS A 116 -14.86 3.57 7.92
C LYS A 116 -14.09 3.15 6.66
N LYS A 117 -12.79 2.91 6.79
CA LYS A 117 -11.90 2.34 5.77
C LYS A 117 -11.11 1.19 6.38
N TYR A 118 -10.53 0.34 5.53
CA TYR A 118 -9.81 -0.87 5.97
C TYR A 118 -8.50 -0.97 5.21
N LEU A 119 -7.45 -1.46 5.86
CA LEU A 119 -6.11 -1.60 5.32
C LEU A 119 -5.55 -2.98 5.66
N LEU A 120 -5.34 -3.82 4.66
CA LEU A 120 -4.91 -5.22 4.79
C LEU A 120 -3.45 -5.34 4.36
N LEU A 121 -2.55 -5.57 5.31
CA LEU A 121 -1.09 -5.59 5.12
C LEU A 121 -0.46 -7.00 5.17
N GLY A 122 -1.29 -8.04 5.34
CA GLY A 122 -0.86 -9.44 5.38
C GLY A 122 -0.24 -9.92 4.06
N ASN A 123 0.04 -11.21 3.96
CA ASN A 123 0.41 -11.80 2.67
C ASN A 123 -0.81 -11.86 1.73
N GLU A 124 -0.57 -12.11 0.44
CA GLU A 124 -1.60 -12.11 -0.60
C GLU A 124 -2.77 -13.08 -0.27
N ASP A 125 -2.44 -14.30 0.14
CA ASP A 125 -3.40 -15.33 0.53
C ASP A 125 -4.28 -14.92 1.73
N GLU A 126 -3.70 -14.31 2.77
CA GLU A 126 -4.42 -13.80 3.93
C GLU A 126 -5.37 -12.66 3.56
N ASN A 127 -4.83 -11.67 2.83
CA ASN A 127 -5.56 -10.48 2.40
C ASN A 127 -6.80 -10.85 1.57
N PHE A 128 -6.62 -11.66 0.53
CA PHE A 128 -7.74 -12.05 -0.36
C PHE A 128 -8.71 -13.03 0.32
N ARG A 129 -8.24 -13.92 1.21
CA ARG A 129 -9.12 -14.80 2.00
C ARG A 129 -10.00 -14.00 2.96
N PHE A 130 -9.42 -13.04 3.70
CA PHE A 130 -10.17 -12.19 4.62
C PHE A 130 -11.16 -11.28 3.87
N TYR A 131 -10.73 -10.69 2.75
CA TYR A 131 -11.59 -9.89 1.87
C TYR A 131 -12.78 -10.70 1.36
N GLY A 132 -12.53 -11.91 0.83
CA GLY A 132 -13.58 -12.79 0.33
C GLY A 132 -14.59 -13.22 1.40
N GLN A 133 -14.12 -13.52 2.62
CA GLN A 133 -14.96 -13.90 3.75
C GLN A 133 -15.87 -12.76 4.25
N HIS A 134 -15.43 -11.51 4.15
CA HIS A 134 -16.12 -10.35 4.72
C HIS A 134 -16.67 -9.39 3.66
N ARG A 135 -16.82 -9.84 2.40
CA ARG A 135 -17.20 -9.00 1.26
C ARG A 135 -18.48 -8.18 1.48
N GLU A 136 -19.50 -8.76 2.10
CA GLU A 136 -20.74 -8.05 2.44
C GLU A 136 -20.53 -6.97 3.51
N ALA A 137 -19.61 -7.19 4.46
CA ALA A 137 -19.28 -6.23 5.51
C ALA A 137 -18.35 -5.10 5.02
N PHE A 138 -17.61 -5.33 3.94
CA PHE A 138 -16.84 -4.31 3.21
C PHE A 138 -17.68 -3.50 2.21
N ALA A 139 -18.93 -3.88 1.93
CA ALA A 139 -19.77 -3.17 0.96
C ALA A 139 -19.97 -1.68 1.36
N GLY A 140 -19.67 -0.77 0.43
CA GLY A 140 -19.71 0.68 0.68
C GLY A 140 -18.54 1.22 1.51
N HIS A 141 -17.50 0.43 1.75
CA HIS A 141 -16.28 0.84 2.44
C HIS A 141 -15.05 0.74 1.53
N THR A 142 -14.17 1.75 1.56
CA THR A 142 -12.88 1.65 0.87
C THR A 142 -11.97 0.66 1.60
N VAL A 143 -11.47 -0.32 0.86
CA VAL A 143 -10.49 -1.30 1.34
C VAL A 143 -9.20 -1.15 0.57
N TYR A 144 -8.12 -0.90 1.28
CA TYR A 144 -6.76 -0.88 0.79
C TYR A 144 -6.14 -2.25 1.05
N LEU A 145 -5.65 -2.92 0.02
CA LEU A 145 -5.19 -4.30 0.12
C LEU A 145 -3.79 -4.42 -0.49
N LYS A 146 -2.82 -4.91 0.30
CA LYS A 146 -1.46 -5.16 -0.17
C LYS A 146 -1.45 -6.34 -1.13
N SER A 147 -0.94 -6.12 -2.34
CA SER A 147 -0.90 -7.11 -3.41
C SER A 147 0.45 -7.07 -4.10
N GLU A 148 1.06 -8.23 -4.31
CA GLU A 148 2.40 -8.37 -4.88
C GLU A 148 2.30 -8.86 -6.34
N ASN A 149 1.41 -9.82 -6.61
CA ASN A 149 1.27 -10.48 -7.91
C ASN A 149 0.00 -10.08 -8.67
N LEU A 150 -1.07 -9.74 -7.95
CA LEU A 150 -2.36 -9.44 -8.57
C LEU A 150 -2.40 -8.00 -9.10
N ALA A 151 -2.31 -7.87 -10.43
CA ALA A 151 -2.63 -6.65 -11.15
C ALA A 151 -4.11 -6.28 -10.96
N ALA A 152 -4.40 -4.98 -10.84
CA ALA A 152 -5.73 -4.49 -10.51
C ALA A 152 -6.83 -4.77 -11.57
N GLU A 153 -6.46 -5.32 -12.73
CA GLU A 153 -7.36 -5.70 -13.83
C GLU A 153 -8.53 -6.58 -13.39
N GLY A 154 -8.28 -7.54 -12.48
CA GLY A 154 -9.28 -8.49 -11.99
C GLY A 154 -10.27 -7.91 -10.97
N ILE A 155 -10.08 -6.66 -10.54
CA ILE A 155 -10.93 -6.02 -9.53
C ILE A 155 -12.23 -5.54 -10.16
N LEU A 156 -13.33 -6.20 -9.82
CA LEU A 156 -14.67 -5.71 -10.12
C LEU A 156 -15.11 -4.59 -9.16
N ASP A 157 -14.69 -4.64 -7.90
CA ASP A 157 -15.15 -3.73 -6.84
C ASP A 157 -14.47 -2.34 -6.91
N PRO A 158 -15.20 -1.23 -7.13
CA PRO A 158 -14.62 0.11 -7.23
C PRO A 158 -14.02 0.64 -5.92
N HIS A 159 -14.40 0.05 -4.77
CA HIS A 159 -13.90 0.44 -3.46
C HIS A 159 -12.70 -0.39 -2.98
N LEU A 160 -12.34 -1.46 -3.71
CA LEU A 160 -11.09 -2.20 -3.48
C LEU A 160 -9.92 -1.52 -4.21
N ARG A 161 -8.95 -1.03 -3.43
CA ARG A 161 -7.72 -0.40 -3.91
C ARG A 161 -6.54 -1.31 -3.57
N LEU A 162 -5.87 -1.84 -4.59
CA LEU A 162 -4.61 -2.56 -4.41
C LEU A 162 -3.46 -1.57 -4.35
N PHE A 163 -2.44 -1.91 -3.56
CA PHE A 163 -1.15 -1.25 -3.60
C PHE A 163 -0.02 -2.26 -3.42
N CYS A 164 1.12 -1.95 -4.02
CA CYS A 164 2.38 -2.69 -3.90
C CYS A 164 3.40 -1.71 -3.28
N PRO A 165 4.01 -2.03 -2.12
CA PRO A 165 5.04 -1.18 -1.51
C PRO A 165 6.21 -0.91 -2.45
N GLU A 166 6.67 -1.91 -3.19
CA GLU A 166 7.80 -1.86 -4.12
C GLU A 166 7.51 -0.93 -5.30
N GLU A 167 6.32 -1.05 -5.90
CA GLU A 167 5.84 -0.16 -6.96
C GLU A 167 5.67 1.28 -6.45
N THR A 168 5.22 1.43 -5.20
CA THR A 168 5.09 2.74 -4.55
C THR A 168 6.46 3.38 -4.35
N ALA A 169 7.45 2.65 -3.83
CA ALA A 169 8.83 3.14 -3.70
C ALA A 169 9.46 3.46 -5.06
N ALA A 170 9.34 2.58 -6.05
CA ALA A 170 9.84 2.79 -7.41
C ALA A 170 9.30 4.08 -8.03
N ARG A 171 7.97 4.28 -7.97
CA ARG A 171 7.29 5.50 -8.42
C ARG A 171 7.77 6.75 -7.68
N LEU A 172 7.86 6.70 -6.35
CA LEU A 172 8.29 7.84 -5.53
C LEU A 172 9.74 8.23 -5.85
N TYR A 173 10.62 7.23 -6.00
CA TYR A 173 12.00 7.43 -6.39
C TYR A 173 12.09 8.08 -7.78
N TRP A 174 11.43 7.53 -8.81
CA TRP A 174 11.49 8.11 -10.17
C TRP A 174 10.88 9.50 -10.26
N ARG A 175 9.87 9.81 -9.44
CA ARG A 175 9.29 11.15 -9.36
C ARG A 175 10.24 12.17 -8.72
N ARG A 176 11.04 11.76 -7.73
CA ARG A 176 12.05 12.62 -7.07
C ARG A 176 13.32 12.75 -7.90
N ASN A 177 13.76 11.66 -8.52
CA ASN A 177 14.95 11.57 -9.36
C ASN A 177 14.54 11.56 -10.84
N CYS A 178 13.68 12.52 -11.23
CA CYS A 178 13.18 12.58 -12.60
C CYS A 178 14.32 12.69 -13.59
N LEU A 179 14.33 11.81 -14.58
CA LEU A 179 15.42 11.71 -15.53
C LEU A 179 15.37 12.76 -16.64
N TYR A 180 14.39 13.67 -16.68
CA TYR A 180 14.19 14.57 -17.81
C TYR A 180 15.40 15.49 -18.07
N GLU A 181 15.89 16.21 -17.06
CA GLU A 181 17.10 17.05 -17.19
C GLU A 181 18.34 16.26 -17.63
N THR A 182 18.53 15.06 -17.06
CA THR A 182 19.62 14.15 -17.44
C THR A 182 19.45 13.68 -18.89
N SER A 183 18.21 13.40 -19.31
CA SER A 183 17.83 12.99 -20.66
C SER A 183 18.17 14.07 -21.68
N CYS A 184 17.79 15.33 -21.41
CA CYS A 184 18.14 16.48 -22.25
C CYS A 184 19.67 16.60 -22.44
N ALA A 185 20.45 16.47 -21.36
CA ALA A 185 21.91 16.54 -21.40
C ALA A 185 22.56 15.42 -22.26
N HIS A 186 21.88 14.29 -22.43
CA HIS A 186 22.34 13.13 -23.22
C HIS A 186 21.57 12.96 -24.54
N GLY A 187 20.89 14.01 -25.03
CA GLY A 187 20.15 13.97 -26.31
C GLY A 187 19.02 12.93 -26.34
N HIS A 188 18.36 12.76 -25.20
CA HIS A 188 17.31 11.79 -24.91
C HIS A 188 17.70 10.32 -25.08
N ARG A 189 19.00 10.01 -25.07
CA ARG A 189 19.52 8.65 -25.11
C ARG A 189 20.16 8.33 -23.77
N LEU A 190 19.29 7.96 -22.83
CA LEU A 190 19.72 7.50 -21.53
C LEU A 190 20.01 6.01 -21.51
N GLN A 191 20.74 5.66 -20.48
CA GLN A 191 20.99 4.32 -20.03
C GLN A 191 20.66 4.24 -18.48
N ILE A 192 20.25 3.08 -17.90
CA ILE A 192 20.02 2.81 -16.44
C ILE A 192 20.34 1.32 -16.02
N VAL A 193 21.38 1.01 -15.22
CA VAL A 193 21.66 -0.40 -14.76
C VAL A 193 20.99 -0.73 -13.44
N PHE A 194 20.46 -1.95 -13.42
CA PHE A 194 19.92 -2.64 -12.27
C PHE A 194 20.92 -3.70 -11.80
N LEU A 195 21.48 -3.50 -10.61
CA LEU A 195 22.29 -4.50 -9.93
C LEU A 195 21.40 -5.19 -8.91
N GLY A 196 20.98 -6.41 -9.24
CA GLY A 196 19.92 -7.15 -8.55
C GLY A 196 18.59 -7.04 -9.27
N PHE A 197 17.84 -8.14 -9.29
CA PHE A 197 16.59 -8.28 -10.03
C PHE A 197 15.56 -9.04 -9.19
N GLU A 198 15.16 -8.41 -8.09
CA GLU A 198 14.02 -8.77 -7.24
C GLU A 198 12.81 -7.91 -7.66
N LEU A 199 11.63 -8.07 -7.04
CA LEU A 199 10.39 -7.39 -7.45
C LEU A 199 10.55 -5.87 -7.62
N LEU A 200 11.28 -5.22 -6.70
CA LEU A 200 11.62 -3.79 -6.80
C LEU A 200 12.44 -3.45 -8.06
N GLY A 201 13.32 -4.34 -8.52
CA GLY A 201 14.12 -4.15 -9.74
C GLY A 201 13.34 -4.38 -11.03
N GLU A 202 12.37 -5.29 -11.04
CA GLU A 202 11.43 -5.45 -12.15
C GLU A 202 10.65 -4.14 -12.40
N LYS A 203 10.29 -3.42 -11.34
CA LYS A 203 9.54 -2.15 -11.40
C LYS A 203 10.37 -0.94 -11.87
N LEU A 204 11.66 -1.09 -12.26
CA LEU A 204 12.56 0.06 -12.50
C LEU A 204 13.33 0.08 -13.87
N LEU A 205 13.33 -0.99 -14.68
CA LEU A 205 14.22 -1.32 -15.84
C LEU A 205 14.64 -0.25 -16.92
N GLU A 206 15.92 -0.33 -17.40
CA GLU A 206 16.52 -0.21 -18.78
C GLU A 206 18.03 0.31 -18.87
N SER A 207 19.05 -0.57 -19.04
CA SER A 207 20.59 -0.50 -18.93
C SER A 207 21.41 0.83 -19.15
N ALA A 208 22.61 1.07 -18.47
CA ALA A 208 23.24 2.19 -17.62
C ALA A 208 23.85 3.62 -17.98
N ASP A 209 23.34 4.67 -17.31
CA ASP A 209 23.92 5.99 -16.91
C ASP A 209 23.78 6.21 -15.38
N ARG A 210 22.69 5.71 -14.78
CA ARG A 210 22.53 5.51 -13.33
C ARG A 210 22.76 4.04 -12.97
N ILE A 211 23.17 3.78 -11.72
CA ILE A 211 23.32 2.42 -11.18
C ILE A 211 22.51 2.30 -9.88
N LEU A 212 21.56 1.38 -9.86
CA LEU A 212 20.69 1.10 -8.73
C LEU A 212 21.06 -0.26 -8.10
N LEU A 213 21.36 -0.26 -6.80
CA LEU A 213 21.70 -1.45 -6.01
C LEU A 213 20.51 -1.86 -5.14
N LEU A 214 19.90 -2.99 -5.49
CA LEU A 214 18.59 -3.40 -4.97
C LEU A 214 18.54 -4.65 -4.06
N PRO A 215 19.48 -5.63 -4.10
CA PRO A 215 19.43 -6.81 -3.23
C PRO A 215 19.61 -6.39 -1.78
N GLN A 216 18.68 -6.80 -0.92
CA GLN A 216 18.78 -6.55 0.52
C GLN A 216 19.85 -7.47 1.15
N LYS A 217 19.93 -8.72 0.70
CA LYS A 217 20.86 -9.71 1.28
C LYS A 217 22.30 -9.46 0.86
N GLY A 218 23.13 -9.03 1.81
CA GLY A 218 24.56 -8.80 1.61
C GLY A 218 24.90 -7.50 0.88
N GLN A 219 23.94 -6.56 0.82
CA GLN A 219 24.02 -5.29 0.10
C GLN A 219 25.30 -4.49 0.40
N LEU A 220 25.63 -4.34 1.69
CA LEU A 220 26.82 -3.63 2.16
C LEU A 220 28.12 -4.17 1.54
N GLY A 221 28.24 -5.49 1.42
CA GLY A 221 29.38 -6.15 0.80
C GLY A 221 29.42 -6.01 -0.74
N MET A 222 28.29 -5.77 -1.38
CA MET A 222 28.23 -5.41 -2.80
C MET A 222 28.61 -3.94 -3.01
N ALA A 223 28.05 -3.03 -2.21
CA ALA A 223 28.38 -1.60 -2.24
C ALA A 223 29.88 -1.35 -2.03
N GLY A 224 30.49 -1.99 -1.02
CA GLY A 224 31.95 -1.89 -0.80
C GLY A 224 32.80 -2.38 -1.98
N LYS A 225 32.38 -3.45 -2.67
CA LYS A 225 33.05 -3.94 -3.89
C LYS A 225 32.90 -2.96 -5.06
N LEU A 226 31.71 -2.37 -5.24
CA LEU A 226 31.43 -1.39 -6.29
C LEU A 226 32.23 -0.10 -6.08
N LEU A 227 32.31 0.41 -4.85
CA LEU A 227 33.13 1.57 -4.50
C LEU A 227 34.63 1.32 -4.75
N ALA A 228 35.11 0.11 -4.46
CA ALA A 228 36.50 -0.28 -4.69
C ALA A 228 36.84 -0.55 -6.18
N SER A 229 35.86 -0.96 -7.00
CA SER A 229 36.07 -1.30 -8.42
C SER A 229 35.80 -0.15 -9.40
N THR A 230 35.29 0.99 -8.91
CA THR A 230 34.90 2.14 -9.75
C THR A 230 35.40 3.46 -9.18
N THR A 231 35.59 4.45 -10.04
CA THR A 231 35.95 5.82 -9.64
C THR A 231 34.95 6.82 -10.21
N GLY A 232 34.50 7.78 -9.40
CA GLY A 232 33.60 8.87 -9.84
C GLY A 232 32.12 8.50 -9.99
N THR A 233 31.76 7.24 -10.22
CA THR A 233 30.36 6.80 -10.35
C THR A 233 29.62 6.90 -9.00
N ALA A 234 28.42 7.50 -8.99
CA ALA A 234 27.50 7.46 -7.86
C ALA A 234 26.53 6.27 -7.96
N PHE A 235 26.05 5.78 -6.82
CA PHE A 235 25.19 4.61 -6.71
C PHE A 235 23.95 4.93 -5.87
N GLU A 236 22.79 4.52 -6.34
CA GLU A 236 21.52 4.62 -5.61
C GLU A 236 21.29 3.29 -4.89
N VAL A 237 21.20 3.30 -3.55
CA VAL A 237 21.16 2.09 -2.72
C VAL A 237 19.83 2.02 -2.01
N PHE A 238 18.96 1.08 -2.42
CA PHE A 238 17.64 0.92 -1.83
C PHE A 238 17.73 -0.07 -0.68
N THR A 239 17.60 0.40 0.56
CA THR A 239 17.77 -0.43 1.76
C THR A 239 16.53 -0.38 2.67
N VAL A 240 16.38 -1.39 3.52
CA VAL A 240 15.39 -1.39 4.61
C VAL A 240 15.91 -0.64 5.83
N GLU A 241 17.21 -0.79 6.15
CA GLU A 241 17.89 -0.18 7.31
C GLU A 241 19.26 0.40 6.87
N ASP A 242 19.56 1.68 7.13
CA ASP A 242 20.85 2.33 6.81
C ASP A 242 21.93 1.98 7.86
N ASP A 243 22.20 0.68 8.03
CA ASP A 243 23.15 0.14 9.01
C ASP A 243 24.49 -0.23 8.35
N GLY A 244 25.55 0.50 8.70
CA GLY A 244 26.95 0.17 8.37
C GLY A 244 27.47 0.76 7.05
N PHE A 245 26.64 1.40 6.23
CA PHE A 245 27.10 2.08 5.00
C PHE A 245 28.04 3.24 5.32
N GLU A 246 27.86 3.91 6.46
CA GLU A 246 28.73 4.98 6.97
C GLU A 246 30.19 4.54 7.21
N LEU A 247 30.43 3.23 7.33
CA LEU A 247 31.77 2.64 7.49
C LEU A 247 32.51 2.44 6.16
N LEU A 248 31.85 2.64 5.02
CA LEU A 248 32.46 2.45 3.69
C LEU A 248 33.25 3.69 3.25
N SER A 249 34.54 3.47 2.91
CA SER A 249 35.34 4.47 2.20
C SER A 249 34.72 4.76 0.83
N GLY A 250 34.31 6.00 0.58
CA GLY A 250 33.56 6.39 -0.62
C GLY A 250 32.05 6.57 -0.40
N ARG A 251 31.56 6.60 0.85
CA ARG A 251 30.13 6.77 1.22
C ARG A 251 29.47 8.01 0.59
N GLU A 252 30.23 9.05 0.25
CA GLU A 252 29.75 10.24 -0.46
C GLU A 252 29.22 9.94 -1.88
N ARG A 253 29.61 8.79 -2.45
CA ARG A 253 29.12 8.28 -3.73
C ARG A 253 27.92 7.33 -3.60
N LEU A 254 27.42 7.11 -2.38
CA LEU A 254 26.21 6.32 -2.13
C LEU A 254 25.05 7.24 -1.77
N HIS A 255 23.96 7.15 -2.54
CA HIS A 255 22.67 7.75 -2.22
C HIS A 255 21.80 6.65 -1.61
N VAL A 256 21.83 6.53 -0.28
CA VAL A 256 21.05 5.51 0.44
C VAL A 256 19.61 5.98 0.59
N LEU A 257 18.66 5.10 0.26
CA LEU A 257 17.23 5.32 0.31
C LEU A 257 16.59 4.22 1.18
N GLU A 258 16.07 4.60 2.35
CA GLU A 258 15.19 3.76 3.19
C GLU A 258 13.84 3.58 2.48
N TRP A 259 13.74 2.60 1.57
CA TRP A 259 12.64 2.55 0.60
C TRP A 259 11.30 2.17 1.24
N GLU A 260 11.32 1.28 2.24
CA GLU A 260 10.12 0.84 2.97
C GLU A 260 9.45 1.99 3.72
N LYS A 261 10.24 2.87 4.34
CA LYS A 261 9.77 4.06 5.08
C LYS A 261 8.95 5.03 4.23
N GLU A 262 9.29 5.13 2.95
CA GLU A 262 8.56 5.91 1.95
C GLU A 262 7.34 5.14 1.40
N ALA A 263 7.50 3.84 1.14
CA ALA A 263 6.44 2.97 0.66
C ALA A 263 5.27 2.85 1.65
N TRP A 264 5.57 2.68 2.94
CA TRP A 264 4.63 2.51 4.04
C TRP A 264 4.05 3.80 4.61
N ASN A 265 4.44 4.97 4.07
CA ASN A 265 3.84 6.24 4.48
C ASN A 265 2.32 6.23 4.16
N PRO A 266 1.43 6.50 5.13
CA PRO A 266 -0.01 6.45 4.90
C PRO A 266 -0.50 7.31 3.73
N ALA A 267 0.13 8.46 3.47
CA ALA A 267 -0.26 9.32 2.35
C ALA A 267 -0.01 8.63 0.98
N ASN A 268 1.07 7.85 0.88
CA ASN A 268 1.44 7.10 -0.32
C ASN A 268 0.62 5.82 -0.48
N VAL A 269 0.37 5.09 0.61
CA VAL A 269 -0.45 3.85 0.64
C VAL A 269 -1.92 4.14 0.34
N LEU A 270 -2.50 5.17 0.95
CA LEU A 270 -3.92 5.52 0.74
C LEU A 270 -4.13 6.24 -0.60
N GLY A 271 -3.10 6.93 -1.12
CA GLY A 271 -3.08 7.51 -2.47
C GLY A 271 -4.24 8.45 -2.79
N THR A 272 -4.91 9.02 -1.77
CA THR A 272 -6.24 9.63 -1.87
C THR A 272 -6.31 10.70 -2.96
N GLU A 273 -5.35 11.63 -2.97
CA GLU A 273 -5.21 12.70 -3.97
C GLU A 273 -5.14 12.16 -5.41
N ILE A 274 -4.34 11.13 -5.66
CA ILE A 274 -4.15 10.55 -7.00
C ILE A 274 -5.43 9.84 -7.46
N PHE A 275 -6.11 9.13 -6.56
CA PHE A 275 -7.41 8.53 -6.86
C PHE A 275 -8.48 9.59 -7.12
N GLU A 276 -8.52 10.68 -6.36
CA GLU A 276 -9.44 11.80 -6.62
C GLU A 276 -9.18 12.46 -7.98
N HIS A 277 -7.91 12.66 -8.37
CA HIS A 277 -7.56 13.18 -9.70
C HIS A 277 -7.97 12.20 -10.81
N ALA A 278 -7.77 10.89 -10.62
CA ALA A 278 -8.20 9.86 -11.56
C ALA A 278 -9.74 9.76 -11.70
N MET A 279 -10.47 9.95 -10.61
CA MET A 279 -11.93 9.98 -10.59
C MET A 279 -12.49 11.23 -11.29
N LYS A 280 -11.90 12.41 -11.03
CA LYS A 280 -12.25 13.65 -11.74
C LYS A 280 -11.93 13.57 -13.25
N LEU A 281 -10.80 12.98 -13.63
CA LEU A 281 -10.44 12.74 -15.04
C LEU A 281 -11.48 11.84 -15.74
N ASN A 282 -11.92 10.77 -15.07
CA ASN A 282 -12.98 9.89 -15.59
C ASN A 282 -14.34 10.60 -15.72
N LEU A 283 -14.73 11.37 -14.71
CA LEU A 283 -15.97 12.16 -14.74
C LEU A 283 -15.97 13.16 -15.89
N HIS A 284 -14.84 13.82 -16.15
CA HIS A 284 -14.70 14.72 -17.29
C HIS A 284 -14.88 14.03 -18.64
N TYR A 285 -14.31 12.83 -18.79
CA TYR A 285 -14.52 12.01 -19.99
C TYR A 285 -16.00 11.61 -20.15
N ALA A 286 -16.68 11.25 -19.05
CA ALA A 286 -18.11 10.95 -19.06
C ALA A 286 -18.97 12.20 -19.37
N HIS A 287 -18.56 13.39 -18.95
CA HIS A 287 -19.20 14.65 -19.32
C HIS A 287 -19.08 14.90 -20.82
N LEU A 288 -17.85 14.91 -21.37
CA LEU A 288 -17.58 15.23 -22.78
C LEU A 288 -18.25 14.28 -23.79
N TYR A 289 -18.33 12.99 -23.46
CA TYR A 289 -18.79 11.95 -24.40
C TYR A 289 -20.12 11.28 -24.02
N GLY A 290 -20.69 11.61 -22.86
CA GLY A 290 -21.89 10.96 -22.32
C GLY A 290 -22.95 11.89 -21.73
N ASP A 291 -22.76 13.22 -21.81
CA ASP A 291 -23.70 14.23 -21.28
C ASP A 291 -23.97 14.08 -19.75
N VAL A 292 -22.95 13.61 -19.02
CA VAL A 292 -22.99 13.44 -17.55
C VAL A 292 -22.64 14.77 -16.88
N GLU A 293 -23.41 15.22 -15.90
CA GLU A 293 -23.10 16.42 -15.13
C GLU A 293 -21.90 16.19 -14.19
N GLU A 294 -20.94 17.14 -14.17
CA GLU A 294 -19.76 17.07 -13.29
C GLU A 294 -20.13 17.37 -11.82
N ASN A 295 -20.54 16.35 -11.06
CA ASN A 295 -20.84 16.43 -9.63
C ASN A 295 -20.32 15.21 -8.84
N SER A 296 -20.26 15.30 -7.50
CA SER A 296 -19.68 14.24 -6.65
C SER A 296 -20.41 12.91 -6.67
N GLU A 297 -21.73 12.90 -6.94
CA GLU A 297 -22.52 11.67 -7.03
C GLU A 297 -22.21 10.93 -8.33
N ASN A 298 -22.23 11.66 -9.45
CA ASN A 298 -21.82 11.15 -10.76
C ASN A 298 -20.34 10.71 -10.75
N MET A 299 -19.46 11.37 -10.01
CA MET A 299 -18.06 10.95 -9.88
C MET A 299 -17.91 9.51 -9.39
N GLU A 300 -18.64 9.14 -8.32
CA GLU A 300 -18.64 7.77 -7.77
C GLU A 300 -19.37 6.80 -8.71
N LEU A 301 -20.50 7.21 -9.29
CA LEU A 301 -21.29 6.38 -10.21
C LEU A 301 -20.50 6.00 -11.48
N GLU A 302 -19.87 6.97 -12.14
CA GLU A 302 -19.07 6.73 -13.35
C GLU A 302 -17.79 5.93 -13.03
N TRP A 303 -17.17 6.15 -11.86
CA TRP A 303 -16.03 5.34 -11.41
C TRP A 303 -16.42 3.88 -11.11
N GLY A 304 -17.64 3.67 -10.62
CA GLY A 304 -18.24 2.36 -10.39
C GLY A 304 -18.49 1.54 -11.66
N LYS A 305 -18.70 2.19 -12.82
CA LYS A 305 -18.92 1.52 -14.11
C LYS A 305 -17.65 0.95 -14.74
N LEU A 306 -16.48 1.45 -14.34
CA LEU A 306 -15.20 1.01 -14.90
C LEU A 306 -14.84 -0.41 -14.46
N ASP A 307 -14.03 -1.10 -15.27
CA ASP A 307 -13.24 -2.24 -14.80
C ASP A 307 -11.97 -1.78 -14.07
N GLY A 308 -11.34 -2.69 -13.33
CA GLY A 308 -10.11 -2.38 -12.59
C GLY A 308 -8.95 -1.95 -13.51
N PHE A 309 -8.85 -2.50 -14.72
CA PHE A 309 -7.83 -2.10 -15.70
C PHE A 309 -7.97 -0.62 -16.10
N THR A 310 -9.20 -0.17 -16.39
CA THR A 310 -9.49 1.20 -16.82
C THR A 310 -9.34 2.19 -15.65
N ARG A 311 -9.78 1.81 -14.43
CA ARG A 311 -9.52 2.60 -13.21
C ARG A 311 -8.03 2.90 -13.03
N TYR A 312 -7.17 1.89 -13.14
CA TYR A 312 -5.74 2.06 -12.91
C TYR A 312 -5.01 2.73 -14.09
N SER A 313 -5.59 2.71 -15.30
CA SER A 313 -5.12 3.54 -16.41
C SER A 313 -5.30 5.04 -16.10
N ASN A 314 -6.44 5.42 -15.50
CA ASN A 314 -6.70 6.79 -15.07
C ASN A 314 -5.80 7.20 -13.89
N VAL A 315 -5.54 6.30 -12.94
CA VAL A 315 -4.55 6.50 -11.85
C VAL A 315 -3.15 6.72 -12.43
N SER A 316 -2.74 5.92 -13.42
CA SER A 316 -1.46 6.07 -14.13
C SER A 316 -1.36 7.40 -14.87
N ALA A 317 -2.44 7.86 -15.54
CA ALA A 317 -2.48 9.16 -16.22
C ALA A 317 -2.33 10.34 -15.23
N ALA A 318 -3.08 10.29 -14.12
CA ALA A 318 -3.03 11.32 -13.08
C ALA A 318 -1.66 11.39 -12.38
N ASP A 319 -1.02 10.25 -12.12
CA ASP A 319 0.31 10.20 -11.52
C ASP A 319 1.42 10.65 -12.48
N TYR A 320 1.41 10.17 -13.74
CA TYR A 320 2.39 10.56 -14.75
C TYR A 320 2.33 12.06 -15.10
N HIS A 321 1.17 12.71 -14.92
CA HIS A 321 1.09 14.17 -15.07
C HIS A 321 2.04 14.94 -14.12
N LYS A 322 2.38 14.38 -12.95
CA LYS A 322 3.39 14.97 -12.04
C LYS A 322 4.78 15.06 -12.70
N ILE A 323 5.11 14.14 -13.60
CA ILE A 323 6.34 14.16 -14.41
C ILE A 323 6.26 15.24 -15.50
N ARG A 324 5.12 15.38 -16.18
CA ARG A 324 4.90 16.46 -17.17
C ARG A 324 5.04 17.84 -16.55
N VAL A 325 4.46 18.05 -15.37
CA VAL A 325 4.59 19.32 -14.62
C VAL A 325 6.06 19.63 -14.30
N HIS A 326 6.90 18.63 -14.03
CA HIS A 326 8.34 18.83 -13.83
C HIS A 326 9.07 19.15 -15.14
N MET A 327 8.81 18.40 -16.21
CA MET A 327 9.32 18.67 -17.57
C MET A 327 9.02 20.11 -18.01
N MET A 328 7.75 20.50 -17.97
CA MET A 328 7.29 21.83 -18.35
C MET A 328 7.93 22.94 -17.49
N LYS A 329 8.17 22.71 -16.20
CA LYS A 329 8.90 23.66 -15.34
C LYS A 329 10.38 23.78 -15.73
N THR A 330 11.02 22.67 -16.09
CA THR A 330 12.41 22.63 -16.58
C THR A 330 12.57 23.45 -17.85
N ASP A 331 11.63 23.30 -18.79
CA ASP A 331 11.65 24.01 -20.08
C ASP A 331 11.07 25.45 -20.01
N GLY A 332 10.60 25.88 -18.85
CA GLY A 332 10.00 27.22 -18.66
C GLY A 332 8.62 27.42 -19.31
N TRP A 333 7.87 26.34 -19.52
CA TRP A 333 6.52 26.36 -20.11
C TRP A 333 5.46 26.80 -19.09
N SER A 334 4.38 27.41 -19.58
CA SER A 334 3.23 27.78 -18.75
C SER A 334 2.44 26.54 -18.29
N MET A 335 1.90 26.59 -17.07
CA MET A 335 0.92 25.62 -16.58
C MET A 335 -0.51 25.96 -17.05
N ASP A 336 -0.74 27.20 -17.49
CA ASP A 336 -2.02 27.60 -18.08
C ASP A 336 -2.13 27.05 -19.50
N VAL A 337 -3.14 26.19 -19.68
CA VAL A 337 -3.48 25.55 -20.96
C VAL A 337 -3.72 26.54 -22.10
N THR A 338 -4.20 27.76 -21.81
CA THR A 338 -4.45 28.79 -22.83
C THR A 338 -3.17 29.50 -23.30
N SER A 339 -2.08 29.33 -22.56
CA SER A 339 -0.77 29.89 -22.85
C SER A 339 0.18 28.91 -23.58
N LEU A 340 -0.25 27.67 -23.83
CA LEU A 340 0.56 26.67 -24.55
C LEU A 340 0.47 26.85 -26.07
N SER A 341 1.59 26.69 -26.76
CA SER A 341 1.60 26.64 -28.22
C SER A 341 0.96 25.34 -28.74
N PRO A 342 0.50 25.30 -30.01
CA PRO A 342 0.01 24.07 -30.62
C PRO A 342 1.02 22.92 -30.50
N GLU A 343 2.30 23.19 -30.76
CA GLU A 343 3.39 22.20 -30.72
C GLU A 343 3.62 21.65 -29.30
N GLN A 344 3.50 22.51 -28.27
CA GLN A 344 3.57 22.10 -26.87
C GLN A 344 2.39 21.18 -26.49
N MET A 345 1.19 21.48 -27.00
CA MET A 345 0.00 20.65 -26.81
C MET A 345 0.10 19.30 -27.53
N GLU A 346 0.61 19.27 -28.78
CA GLU A 346 0.88 18.01 -29.50
C GLU A 346 1.87 17.14 -28.72
N LEU A 347 3.00 17.68 -28.23
CA LEU A 347 3.98 16.89 -27.47
C LEU A 347 3.38 16.32 -26.18
N LEU A 348 2.61 17.10 -25.43
CA LEU A 348 1.98 16.63 -24.20
C LEU A 348 0.96 15.50 -24.47
N ALA A 349 0.23 15.60 -25.59
CA ALA A 349 -0.71 14.59 -26.03
C ALA A 349 -0.02 13.32 -26.57
N GLU A 350 1.06 13.45 -27.35
CA GLU A 350 1.91 12.33 -27.75
C GLU A 350 2.45 11.58 -26.52
N LEU A 351 2.93 12.29 -25.51
CA LEU A 351 3.39 11.69 -24.25
C LEU A 351 2.25 10.97 -23.49
N GLU A 352 0.99 11.39 -23.65
CA GLU A 352 -0.18 10.67 -23.09
C GLU A 352 -0.51 9.40 -23.85
N HIS A 353 -0.47 9.46 -25.18
CA HIS A 353 -0.63 8.27 -26.00
C HIS A 353 0.49 7.25 -25.77
N ILE A 354 1.75 7.70 -25.65
CA ILE A 354 2.89 6.84 -25.30
C ILE A 354 2.67 6.20 -23.93
N ARG A 355 2.32 6.98 -22.88
CA ARG A 355 2.01 6.44 -21.54
C ARG A 355 0.88 5.41 -21.60
N TRP A 356 -0.21 5.73 -22.31
CA TRP A 356 -1.37 4.87 -22.49
C TRP A 356 -0.99 3.56 -23.21
N CYS A 357 -0.17 3.63 -24.25
CA CYS A 357 0.36 2.48 -24.98
C CYS A 357 1.26 1.60 -24.09
N ARG A 358 2.17 2.21 -23.31
CA ARG A 358 3.05 1.49 -22.38
C ARG A 358 2.26 0.79 -21.28
N TYR A 359 1.25 1.45 -20.72
CA TYR A 359 0.32 0.84 -19.76
C TYR A 359 -0.36 -0.40 -20.38
N HIS A 360 -0.93 -0.27 -21.57
CA HIS A 360 -1.55 -1.40 -22.28
C HIS A 360 -0.55 -2.55 -22.55
N GLN A 361 0.67 -2.26 -23.01
CA GLN A 361 1.72 -3.25 -23.27
C GLN A 361 2.15 -3.99 -21.99
N PHE A 362 2.37 -3.27 -20.88
CA PHE A 362 2.68 -3.85 -19.56
C PHE A 362 1.56 -4.80 -19.10
N HIS A 363 0.32 -4.44 -19.42
CA HIS A 363 -0.89 -5.22 -19.19
C HIS A 363 -1.21 -6.23 -20.31
N ASN A 364 -0.18 -6.72 -21.04
CA ASN A 364 -0.28 -7.77 -22.05
C ASN A 364 -1.25 -7.49 -23.22
N TRP A 365 -1.59 -6.23 -23.48
CA TRP A 365 -2.31 -5.84 -24.69
C TRP A 365 -1.35 -5.73 -25.88
N ARG A 366 -1.88 -6.08 -27.06
CA ARG A 366 -1.16 -6.04 -28.33
C ARG A 366 -1.89 -5.21 -29.37
N MET A 367 -1.10 -4.58 -30.24
CA MET A 367 -1.56 -3.95 -31.46
C MET A 367 -2.27 -4.97 -32.36
N GLY A 368 -3.39 -4.56 -32.95
CA GLY A 368 -4.08 -5.33 -33.97
C GLY A 368 -5.54 -4.91 -34.11
N ILE A 369 -6.17 -5.35 -35.20
CA ILE A 369 -7.61 -5.17 -35.42
C ILE A 369 -8.33 -6.47 -35.04
N PRO A 370 -9.24 -6.46 -34.05
CA PRO A 370 -10.14 -7.56 -33.74
C PRO A 370 -10.85 -8.15 -34.97
N LYS A 371 -11.12 -9.46 -34.96
CA LYS A 371 -11.74 -10.19 -36.10
C LYS A 371 -13.11 -9.66 -36.53
N ASN A 372 -13.83 -9.00 -35.63
CA ASN A 372 -15.13 -8.37 -35.88
C ASN A 372 -15.02 -6.92 -36.42
N GLY A 373 -13.80 -6.41 -36.67
CA GLY A 373 -13.56 -5.03 -37.09
C GLY A 373 -13.79 -3.98 -35.99
N ALA A 374 -14.07 -4.40 -34.75
CA ALA A 374 -14.24 -3.48 -33.63
C ALA A 374 -12.92 -2.81 -33.24
N ARG A 375 -13.00 -1.74 -32.45
CA ARG A 375 -11.82 -1.00 -31.98
C ARG A 375 -10.92 -1.80 -31.04
N LYS A 376 -11.52 -2.60 -30.15
CA LYS A 376 -10.83 -3.40 -29.14
C LYS A 376 -11.52 -4.73 -28.87
N ASP A 377 -10.74 -5.71 -28.44
CA ASP A 377 -11.19 -6.99 -27.89
C ASP A 377 -10.50 -7.18 -26.54
N ALA A 378 -11.23 -6.98 -25.45
CA ALA A 378 -10.69 -7.06 -24.09
C ALA A 378 -10.32 -8.49 -23.69
N THR A 379 -11.03 -9.50 -24.20
CA THR A 379 -10.78 -10.91 -23.91
C THR A 379 -9.48 -11.38 -24.55
N LEU A 380 -9.21 -10.96 -25.79
CA LEU A 380 -7.98 -11.28 -26.51
C LEU A 380 -6.85 -10.25 -26.31
N ARG A 381 -7.10 -9.22 -25.49
CA ARG A 381 -6.25 -8.04 -25.23
C ARG A 381 -5.70 -7.41 -26.53
N ILE A 382 -6.60 -7.14 -27.48
CA ILE A 382 -6.25 -6.52 -28.78
C ILE A 382 -6.83 -5.10 -28.83
N HIS A 383 -6.03 -4.12 -29.24
CA HIS A 383 -6.49 -2.75 -29.48
C HIS A 383 -5.87 -2.17 -30.75
N LYS A 384 -6.69 -1.55 -31.62
CA LYS A 384 -6.22 -1.05 -32.92
C LYS A 384 -5.23 0.12 -32.77
N ASP A 385 -5.46 0.99 -31.78
CA ASP A 385 -4.72 2.25 -31.63
C ASP A 385 -3.39 2.10 -30.86
N LEU A 386 -2.89 0.88 -30.63
CA LEU A 386 -1.54 0.65 -30.08
C LEU A 386 -0.47 0.82 -31.17
N ILE A 387 -0.46 2.00 -31.77
CA ILE A 387 0.36 2.46 -32.90
C ILE A 387 1.00 3.82 -32.55
N PRO A 388 2.02 4.30 -33.29
CA PRO A 388 2.61 5.63 -33.08
C PRO A 388 1.56 6.77 -33.13
N TYR A 389 1.80 7.85 -32.38
CA TYR A 389 0.87 8.98 -32.28
C TYR A 389 0.54 9.62 -33.64
N ASP A 390 1.56 9.77 -34.49
CA ASP A 390 1.41 10.31 -35.85
C ASP A 390 0.50 9.49 -36.77
N GLU A 391 0.30 8.20 -36.47
CA GLU A 391 -0.57 7.29 -37.22
C GLU A 391 -2.04 7.30 -36.74
N LEU A 392 -2.34 8.00 -35.64
CA LEU A 392 -3.71 8.17 -35.15
C LEU A 392 -4.54 9.11 -36.04
N THR A 393 -5.87 8.92 -36.02
CA THR A 393 -6.78 9.95 -36.56
C THR A 393 -6.84 11.14 -35.61
N GLU A 394 -7.12 12.33 -36.15
CA GLU A 394 -7.24 13.57 -35.35
C GLU A 394 -8.32 13.47 -34.24
N GLU A 395 -9.36 12.67 -34.47
CA GLU A 395 -10.42 12.36 -33.50
C GLU A 395 -9.93 11.58 -32.28
N GLU A 396 -8.84 10.81 -32.43
CA GLU A 396 -8.20 10.08 -31.33
C GLU A 396 -7.15 10.95 -30.65
N LYS A 397 -6.33 11.69 -31.42
CA LYS A 397 -5.39 12.68 -30.89
C LYS A 397 -6.07 13.73 -30.01
N GLU A 398 -7.29 14.13 -30.35
CA GLU A 398 -8.07 15.10 -29.58
C GLU A 398 -8.50 14.59 -28.20
N LYS A 399 -8.54 13.25 -27.98
CA LYS A 399 -8.80 12.67 -26.64
C LYS A 399 -7.60 12.82 -25.74
N ASP A 400 -6.39 12.57 -26.25
CA ASP A 400 -5.16 12.80 -25.51
C ASP A 400 -4.99 14.28 -25.18
N LYS A 401 -5.26 15.18 -26.13
CA LYS A 401 -5.33 16.63 -25.89
C LYS A 401 -6.35 16.95 -24.80
N GLY A 402 -7.57 16.43 -24.88
CA GLY A 402 -8.62 16.58 -23.86
C GLY A 402 -8.17 16.17 -22.46
N ASN A 403 -7.53 15.00 -22.33
CA ASN A 403 -6.95 14.52 -21.08
C ASN A 403 -5.89 15.50 -20.53
N ILE A 404 -4.99 16.01 -21.38
CA ILE A 404 -4.00 17.00 -20.98
C ILE A 404 -4.64 18.31 -20.48
N ARG A 405 -5.66 18.83 -21.18
CA ARG A 405 -6.36 20.05 -20.75
C ARG A 405 -7.00 19.88 -19.37
N MET A 406 -7.64 18.73 -19.12
CA MET A 406 -8.26 18.45 -17.81
C MET A 406 -7.22 18.26 -16.72
N LEU A 407 -6.14 17.52 -16.98
CA LEU A 407 -5.07 17.32 -16.00
C LEU A 407 -4.40 18.66 -15.61
N LEU A 408 -4.08 19.52 -16.57
CA LEU A 408 -3.52 20.86 -16.28
C LEU A 408 -4.46 21.69 -15.38
N LYS A 409 -5.78 21.65 -15.65
CA LYS A 409 -6.78 22.32 -14.80
C LYS A 409 -6.77 21.76 -13.38
N LEU A 410 -6.84 20.44 -13.22
CA LEU A 410 -6.86 19.77 -11.91
C LEU A 410 -5.62 20.09 -11.07
N PHE A 411 -4.43 20.13 -11.68
CA PHE A 411 -3.17 20.42 -11.01
C PHE A 411 -2.87 21.92 -10.82
N ALA A 412 -3.67 22.81 -11.42
CA ALA A 412 -3.66 24.24 -11.12
C ALA A 412 -4.60 24.61 -9.95
N GLU A 413 -5.57 23.75 -9.64
CA GLU A 413 -6.54 23.91 -8.55
C GLU A 413 -6.06 23.25 -7.22
N SER A 414 -4.96 22.48 -7.25
CA SER A 414 -4.37 21.74 -6.12
C SER A 414 -3.16 22.43 -5.47
#